data_AF-A0A4Z0B2N8-F1
#
_entry.id   AF-A0A4Z0B2N8-F1
#
_cell.length_a   1.000
_cell.length_b   1.000
_cell.length_c   1.000
_cell.angle_alpha   90.00
_cell.angle_beta   90.00
_cell.angle_gamma   90.00
#
_symmetry.space_group_name_H-M   'P 1'
#
loop_
_entity.id
_entity.type
_entity.pdbx_description
1 polymer ?
#
loop_
_entity_poly.entity_id
_entity_poly.type
_entity_poly.pdbx_seq_one_letter_code
_entity_poly.pdbx_strand_id
1 'polypeptide(L)'
;MSTLKKLPTWLTVTAESAAITLSRSSEINGVMVDRLTLRSPTVREVRAANATSGGDDELREMHLFASLSEAGTKDLEGLKLTDYQRLQAAYFRLVQDDGV
;
A
#
# COMPACT_ATOMS: atom_id res chain seq x y z
N MET A 1 7.12 12.87 -26.56
CA MET A 1 7.65 13.50 -25.34
C MET A 1 6.93 12.89 -24.15
N SER A 2 7.50 11.85 -23.55
CA SER A 2 6.92 11.21 -22.36
C SER A 2 7.14 12.12 -21.17
N THR A 3 6.07 12.72 -20.64
CA THR A 3 6.10 13.50 -19.42
C THR A 3 6.58 12.60 -18.28
N LEU A 4 7.75 12.90 -17.72
CA LEU A 4 8.18 12.34 -16.43
C LEU A 4 7.12 12.77 -15.40
N LYS A 5 6.15 11.89 -15.13
CA LYS A 5 5.12 12.12 -14.11
C LYS A 5 5.83 12.17 -12.76
N LYS A 6 6.08 13.38 -12.28
CA LYS A 6 6.63 13.61 -10.95
C LYS A 6 5.75 12.91 -9.92
N LEU A 7 6.36 12.13 -9.03
CA LEU A 7 5.65 11.48 -7.94
C LEU A 7 4.95 12.53 -7.08
N PRO A 8 3.75 12.23 -6.55
CA PRO A 8 3.04 13.13 -5.66
C PRO A 8 3.84 13.31 -4.36
N THR A 9 3.68 14.46 -3.69
CA THR A 9 4.47 14.81 -2.49
C THR A 9 4.24 13.88 -1.30
N TRP A 10 3.13 13.14 -1.27
CA TRP A 10 2.82 12.17 -0.23
C TRP A 10 3.47 10.79 -0.48
N LEU A 11 4.14 10.58 -1.61
CA LEU A 11 4.71 9.29 -2.02
C LEU A 11 6.21 9.39 -2.25
N THR A 12 6.94 8.45 -1.66
CA THR A 12 8.33 8.14 -2.03
C THR A 12 8.40 6.68 -2.40
N VAL A 13 9.02 6.33 -3.53
CA VAL A 13 9.16 4.94 -3.99
C VAL A 13 10.63 4.63 -4.18
N THR A 14 11.00 3.43 -3.79
CA THR A 14 12.31 2.80 -4.00
C THR A 14 12.08 1.41 -4.58
N ALA A 15 13.15 0.71 -4.98
CA ALA A 15 13.04 -0.67 -5.45
C ALA A 15 12.50 -1.64 -4.37
N GLU A 16 12.65 -1.30 -3.09
CA GLU A 16 12.32 -2.19 -1.96
C GLU A 16 11.02 -1.82 -1.26
N SER A 17 10.57 -0.57 -1.40
CA SER A 17 9.38 -0.09 -0.68
C SER A 17 8.80 1.20 -1.25
N ALA A 18 7.54 1.45 -0.92
CA ALA A 18 6.86 2.71 -1.09
C ALA A 18 6.47 3.29 0.27
N ALA A 19 6.85 4.53 0.55
CA ALA A 19 6.53 5.25 1.77
C ALA A 19 5.42 6.27 1.49
N ILE A 20 4.30 6.14 2.21
CA ILE A 20 3.05 6.87 2.00
C ILE A 20 2.78 7.77 3.21
N THR A 21 2.87 9.08 3.03
CA THR A 21 2.45 10.05 4.05
C THR A 21 0.91 10.13 4.05
N LEU A 22 0.30 9.90 5.21
CA LEU A 22 -1.13 9.94 5.41
C LEU A 22 -1.64 11.40 5.47
N SER A 23 -2.91 11.61 5.17
CA SER A 23 -3.56 12.92 5.24
C SER A 23 -3.76 13.41 6.67
N ARG A 24 -3.74 12.47 7.62
CA ARG A 24 -3.79 12.68 9.07
C ARG A 24 -3.12 11.48 9.76
N SER A 25 -2.73 11.66 11.02
CA SER A 25 -2.29 10.54 11.84
C SER A 25 -3.42 9.51 11.99
N SER A 26 -3.07 8.24 11.86
CA SER A 26 -3.96 7.08 12.04
C SER A 26 -3.33 6.10 13.02
N GLU A 27 -4.16 5.37 13.76
CA GLU A 27 -3.71 4.32 14.65
C GLU A 27 -3.46 3.04 13.85
N ILE A 28 -2.23 2.52 13.91
CA ILE A 28 -1.82 1.27 13.27
C ILE A 28 -1.12 0.44 14.33
N ASN A 29 -1.58 -0.80 14.56
CA ASN A 29 -1.09 -1.68 15.62
C ASN A 29 -1.04 -0.99 17.02
N GLY A 30 -1.98 -0.10 17.31
CA GLY A 30 -2.04 0.65 18.58
C GLY A 30 -1.11 1.87 18.66
N VAL A 31 -0.44 2.24 17.58
CA VAL A 31 0.49 3.38 17.51
C VAL A 31 0.01 4.41 16.50
N MET A 32 0.00 5.68 16.89
CA MET A 32 -0.31 6.77 15.97
C MET A 32 0.85 6.98 14.99
N VAL A 33 0.56 6.87 13.70
CA VAL A 33 1.54 7.08 12.63
C VAL A 33 1.04 8.08 11.60
N ASP A 34 1.95 8.88 11.06
CA ASP A 34 1.70 9.80 9.95
C ASP A 34 2.08 9.19 8.59
N ARG A 35 2.72 8.00 8.61
CA ARG A 35 3.26 7.35 7.43
C ARG A 35 3.10 5.84 7.53
N LEU A 36 2.69 5.24 6.42
CA LEU A 36 2.73 3.80 6.20
C LEU A 36 3.79 3.48 5.15
N THR A 37 4.39 2.31 5.24
CA THR A 37 5.35 1.80 4.26
C THR A 37 4.80 0.52 3.68
N LEU A 38 4.76 0.39 2.36
CA LEU A 38 4.51 -0.89 1.68
C LEU A 38 5.86 -1.44 1.22
N ARG A 39 6.23 -2.62 1.69
CA ARG A 39 7.39 -3.35 1.13
C ARG A 39 7.04 -3.95 -0.23
N SER A 40 8.06 -4.17 -1.07
CA SER A 40 7.88 -4.81 -2.37
C SER A 40 7.23 -6.20 -2.21
N PRO A 41 6.15 -6.50 -2.95
CA PRO A 41 5.44 -7.76 -2.80
C PRO A 41 6.24 -8.93 -3.35
N THR A 42 6.20 -10.05 -2.66
CA THR A 42 6.65 -11.33 -3.22
C THR A 42 5.50 -12.06 -3.92
N VAL A 43 5.83 -12.92 -4.90
CA VAL A 43 4.83 -13.79 -5.56
C VAL A 43 4.06 -14.65 -4.56
N ARG A 44 4.73 -15.07 -3.47
CA ARG A 44 4.12 -15.86 -2.39
C ARG A 44 2.96 -15.11 -1.75
N GLU A 45 3.12 -13.82 -1.49
CA GLU A 45 2.11 -13.02 -0.80
C GLU A 45 0.92 -12.72 -1.68
N VAL A 46 1.17 -12.41 -2.97
CA VAL A 46 0.08 -12.25 -3.95
C VAL A 46 -0.74 -13.53 -4.03
N ARG A 47 -0.09 -14.71 -4.08
CA ARG A 47 -0.80 -15.99 -4.09
C ARG A 47 -1.56 -16.27 -2.79
N ALA A 48 -0.98 -15.91 -1.64
CA ALA A 48 -1.63 -16.09 -0.35
C ALA A 48 -2.90 -15.24 -0.26
N ALA A 49 -2.82 -13.96 -0.65
CA ALA A 49 -3.96 -13.05 -0.69
C ALA A 49 -5.07 -13.55 -1.64
N ASN A 50 -4.70 -14.05 -2.83
CA ASN A 50 -5.65 -14.64 -3.78
C ASN A 50 -6.36 -15.87 -3.20
N ALA A 51 -5.63 -16.72 -2.48
CA ALA A 51 -6.18 -17.95 -1.90
C ALA A 51 -7.14 -17.66 -0.74
N THR A 52 -6.84 -16.64 0.07
CA THR A 52 -7.68 -16.27 1.23
C THR A 52 -8.91 -15.45 0.86
N SER A 53 -8.92 -14.79 -0.29
CA SER A 53 -10.02 -13.89 -0.67
C SER A 53 -11.23 -14.59 -1.30
N GLY A 54 -11.13 -15.87 -1.67
CA GLY A 54 -12.24 -16.61 -2.26
C GLY A 54 -12.79 -16.02 -3.57
N GLY A 55 -11.98 -15.23 -4.29
CA GLY A 55 -12.38 -14.55 -5.52
C GLY A 55 -12.90 -13.12 -5.32
N ASP A 56 -12.93 -12.63 -4.08
CA ASP A 56 -13.20 -11.22 -3.78
C ASP A 56 -11.93 -10.39 -3.97
N ASP A 57 -11.96 -9.44 -4.91
CA ASP A 57 -10.80 -8.60 -5.23
C ASP A 57 -10.51 -7.55 -4.15
N GLU A 58 -11.53 -7.07 -3.43
CA GLU A 58 -11.39 -6.08 -2.35
C GLU A 58 -10.75 -6.73 -1.13
N LEU A 59 -11.22 -7.93 -0.74
CA LEU A 59 -10.61 -8.70 0.34
C LEU A 59 -9.17 -9.12 0.01
N ARG A 60 -8.91 -9.51 -1.24
CA ARG A 60 -7.57 -9.84 -1.72
C ARG A 60 -6.61 -8.66 -1.55
N GLU A 61 -7.02 -7.48 -2.01
CA GLU A 61 -6.22 -6.26 -1.89
C GLU A 61 -5.98 -5.92 -0.41
N MET A 62 -7.03 -5.97 0.41
CA MET A 62 -6.94 -5.68 1.85
C MET A 62 -5.92 -6.59 2.54
N HIS A 63 -5.98 -7.90 2.28
CA HIS A 63 -5.03 -8.85 2.83
C HIS A 63 -3.60 -8.63 2.34
N LEU A 64 -3.43 -8.31 1.06
CA LEU A 64 -2.13 -8.01 0.51
C LEU A 64 -1.53 -6.76 1.16
N PHE A 65 -2.28 -5.66 1.23
CA PHE A 65 -1.77 -4.41 1.82
C PHE A 65 -1.49 -4.53 3.30
N ALA A 66 -2.31 -5.28 4.05
CA ALA A 66 -2.03 -5.61 5.44
C ALA A 66 -0.67 -6.31 5.60
N SER A 67 -0.40 -7.32 4.75
CA SER A 67 0.89 -8.03 4.73
C SER A 67 2.07 -7.10 4.38
N LEU A 68 1.91 -6.25 3.36
CA LEU A 68 3.00 -5.37 2.88
C LEU A 68 3.28 -4.19 3.80
N SER A 69 2.28 -3.74 4.56
CA SER A 69 2.42 -2.65 5.53
C SER A 69 2.69 -3.09 6.95
N GLU A 70 2.66 -4.40 7.20
CA GLU A 70 2.75 -4.97 8.55
C GLU A 70 1.64 -4.43 9.48
N ALA A 71 0.49 -4.08 8.90
CA ALA A 71 -0.68 -3.56 9.60
C ALA A 71 -1.79 -4.61 9.69
N GLY A 72 -2.69 -4.47 10.67
CA GLY A 72 -3.93 -5.25 10.70
C GLY A 72 -4.92 -4.79 9.62
N THR A 73 -5.75 -5.70 9.10
CA THR A 73 -6.79 -5.33 8.11
C THR A 73 -7.78 -4.31 8.67
N LYS A 74 -8.13 -4.41 9.96
CA LYS A 74 -8.99 -3.45 10.66
C LYS A 74 -8.40 -2.05 10.73
N ASP A 75 -7.09 -1.94 10.86
CA ASP A 75 -6.40 -0.66 10.91
C ASP A 75 -6.46 0.02 9.53
N LEU A 76 -6.30 -0.77 8.45
CA LEU A 76 -6.45 -0.30 7.08
C LEU A 76 -7.88 0.08 6.73
N GLU A 77 -8.88 -0.68 7.20
CA GLU A 77 -10.31 -0.34 7.08
C GLU A 77 -10.66 0.95 7.82
N GLY A 78 -9.96 1.27 8.91
CA GLY A 78 -10.11 2.51 9.67
C GLY A 78 -9.49 3.75 9.03
N LEU A 79 -8.73 3.59 7.93
CA LEU A 79 -8.15 4.72 7.21
C LEU A 79 -9.22 5.57 6.55
N LYS A 80 -8.90 6.85 6.33
CA LYS A 80 -9.66 7.65 5.37
C LYS A 80 -9.56 7.00 3.99
N LEU A 81 -10.66 7.01 3.23
CA LEU A 81 -10.67 6.49 1.86
C LEU A 81 -9.57 7.11 0.98
N THR A 82 -9.28 8.42 1.15
CA THR A 82 -8.18 9.08 0.43
C THR A 82 -6.82 8.48 0.76
N ASP A 83 -6.59 8.08 2.00
CA ASP A 83 -5.32 7.46 2.42
C ASP A 83 -5.23 6.01 1.95
N TYR A 84 -6.34 5.27 1.97
CA TYR A 84 -6.40 3.95 1.37
C TYR A 84 -6.12 3.99 -0.15
N GLN A 85 -6.67 4.98 -0.86
CA GLN A 85 -6.36 5.21 -2.28
C GLN A 85 -4.88 5.56 -2.52
N ARG A 86 -4.21 6.21 -1.57
CA ARG A 86 -2.76 6.43 -1.64
C ARG A 86 -1.98 5.12 -1.55
N LEU A 87 -2.43 4.16 -0.72
CA LEU A 87 -1.84 2.82 -0.65
C LEU A 87 -1.99 2.09 -1.99
N GLN A 88 -3.18 2.12 -2.60
CA GLN A 88 -3.42 1.52 -3.93
C GLN A 88 -2.47 2.09 -4.99
N ALA A 89 -2.37 3.42 -5.06
CA ALA A 89 -1.50 4.10 -6.01
C ALA A 89 -0.01 3.83 -5.74
N ALA A 90 0.39 3.74 -4.47
CA ALA A 90 1.76 3.39 -4.08
C ALA A 90 2.12 1.95 -4.48
N TYR A 91 1.23 0.99 -4.23
CA TYR A 91 1.40 -0.40 -4.64
C TYR A 91 1.56 -0.51 -6.17
N PHE A 92 0.69 0.15 -6.94
CA PHE A 92 0.79 0.17 -8.40
C PHE A 92 2.15 0.68 -8.86
N ARG A 93 2.66 1.76 -8.25
CA ARG A 93 3.97 2.30 -8.56
C ARG A 93 5.11 1.33 -8.21
N LEU A 94 4.99 0.65 -7.09
CA LEU A 94 5.98 -0.29 -6.58
C LEU A 94 6.12 -1.53 -7.47
N VAL A 95 5.03 -2.03 -8.05
CA VAL A 95 5.05 -3.23 -8.92
C VAL A 95 5.35 -2.94 -10.39
N GLN A 96 5.26 -1.68 -10.83
CA GLN A 96 5.56 -1.33 -12.22
C GLN A 96 7.05 -1.37 -12.56
N ASP A 97 7.96 -1.38 -11.57
CA ASP A 97 9.42 -1.36 -11.78
C ASP A 97 9.90 -0.30 -12.80
N ASP A 98 9.25 0.86 -12.79
CA ASP A 98 9.54 1.91 -13.78
C ASP A 98 10.85 2.67 -13.50
N GLY A 99 11.58 2.34 -12.42
CA GLY A 99 12.88 2.93 -12.07
C GLY A 99 12.91 4.46 -11.91
N VAL A 100 11.76 5.11 -11.64
CA VAL A 100 11.62 6.58 -11.49
C VAL A 100 11.72 6.99 -10.04
#